data_AF-A0A085WF77-F1
#
_entry.id   AF-A0A085WF77-F1
#
_cell.length_a   1.000
_cell.length_b   1.000
_cell.length_c   1.000
_cell.angle_alpha   90.00
_cell.angle_beta   90.00
_cell.angle_gamma   90.00
#
_symmetry.space_group_name_H-M   'P 1'
#
loop_
_entity.id
_entity.type
_entity.pdbx_description
1 polymer ?
#
loop_
_entity_poly.entity_id
_entity_poly.type
_entity_poly.pdbx_seq_one_letter_code
_entity_poly.pdbx_strand_id
1 'polypeptide(L)'
;MPNGTDFFRKIIPSLKPDFRYEPGLVIEDGDFVMIHGRYVGWGDKTMIAVDIFKVVNGRFVEHWDVIQEEVSADKTTSGNTMFPIK
;
A
#
# COMPACT_ATOMS: atom_id res chain seq x y z
N MET A 1 -10.66 -7.53 2.86
CA MET A 1 -10.80 -7.34 4.33
C MET A 1 -12.23 -6.92 4.63
N PRO A 2 -12.77 -7.11 5.85
CA PRO A 2 -14.05 -6.53 6.23
C PRO A 2 -14.04 -5.00 6.11
N ASN A 3 -15.19 -4.41 5.76
CA ASN A 3 -15.32 -2.96 5.63
C ASN A 3 -15.28 -2.24 6.99
N GLY A 4 -14.86 -0.97 6.96
CA GLY A 4 -14.91 -0.06 8.11
C GLY A 4 -13.66 -0.07 9.00
N THR A 5 -13.61 0.89 9.92
CA THR A 5 -12.41 1.14 10.75
C THR A 5 -12.22 0.14 11.90
N ASP A 6 -13.25 -0.62 12.26
CA ASP A 6 -13.18 -1.59 13.36
C ASP A 6 -12.23 -2.74 13.08
N PHE A 7 -12.10 -3.14 11.81
CA PHE A 7 -11.11 -4.13 11.41
C PHE A 7 -9.69 -3.65 11.74
N PHE A 8 -9.35 -2.43 11.31
CA PHE A 8 -8.02 -1.84 11.55
C PHE A 8 -7.72 -1.67 13.03
N ARG A 9 -8.69 -1.22 13.85
CA ARG A 9 -8.50 -1.10 15.32
C ARG A 9 -8.10 -2.42 15.97
N LYS A 10 -8.60 -3.55 15.44
CA LYS A 10 -8.29 -4.89 15.98
C LYS A 10 -6.95 -5.42 15.49
N ILE A 11 -6.58 -5.13 14.24
CA ILE A 11 -5.35 -5.69 13.65
C ILE A 11 -4.09 -4.89 13.97
N ILE A 12 -4.19 -3.56 14.13
CA ILE A 12 -3.02 -2.69 14.37
C ILE A 12 -2.18 -3.17 15.57
N PRO A 13 -2.76 -3.56 16.72
CA PRO A 13 -1.98 -4.08 17.86
C PRO A 13 -1.29 -5.43 17.61
N SER A 14 -1.72 -6.17 16.58
CA SER A 14 -1.16 -7.50 16.23
C SER A 14 -0.11 -7.45 15.12
N LEU A 15 0.20 -6.27 14.58
CA LEU A 15 1.19 -6.12 13.52
C LEU A 15 2.59 -6.46 14.06
N LYS A 16 3.43 -7.04 13.19
CA LYS A 16 4.82 -7.35 13.53
C LYS A 16 5.57 -6.04 13.89
N PRO A 17 6.55 -6.06 14.80
CA PRO A 17 7.30 -4.85 15.18
C PRO A 17 8.03 -4.16 14.03
N ASP A 18 8.36 -4.90 12.98
CA ASP A 18 9.00 -4.43 11.75
C ASP A 18 8.00 -3.99 10.67
N PHE A 19 6.69 -4.01 10.99
CA PHE A 19 5.69 -3.50 10.08
C PHE A 19 5.94 -2.02 9.77
N ARG A 20 6.04 -1.71 8.48
CA ARG A 20 6.14 -0.33 7.97
C ARG A 20 5.52 -0.23 6.59
N TYR A 21 4.89 0.92 6.35
CA TYR A 21 4.44 1.34 5.04
C TYR A 21 5.38 2.43 4.53
N GLU A 22 5.92 2.24 3.32
CA GLU A 22 6.76 3.21 2.63
C GLU A 22 5.94 3.82 1.47
N PRO A 23 5.49 5.08 1.59
CA PRO A 23 4.79 5.73 0.49
C PRO A 23 5.79 6.02 -0.63
N GLY A 24 5.46 5.61 -1.86
CA GLY A 24 6.22 5.96 -3.06
C GLY A 24 5.57 7.11 -3.79
N LEU A 25 5.26 6.90 -5.08
CA LEU A 25 4.62 7.92 -5.91
C LEU A 25 3.19 8.17 -5.44
N VAL A 26 2.85 9.45 -5.22
CA VAL A 26 1.50 9.90 -4.87
C VAL A 26 0.95 10.73 -6.03
N ILE A 27 -0.27 10.42 -6.47
CA ILE A 27 -0.98 11.13 -7.54
C ILE A 27 -2.37 11.50 -7.03
N GLU A 28 -2.81 12.71 -7.36
CA GLU A 28 -4.18 13.18 -7.16
C GLU A 28 -4.85 13.37 -8.52
N ASP A 29 -6.11 12.94 -8.64
CA ASP A 29 -6.99 13.22 -9.77
C ASP A 29 -8.43 13.44 -9.28
N GLY A 30 -8.81 14.72 -9.13
CA GLY A 30 -10.10 15.10 -8.57
C GLY A 30 -10.30 14.58 -7.16
N ASP A 31 -11.35 13.80 -6.95
CA ASP A 31 -11.65 13.19 -5.64
C ASP A 31 -10.78 11.95 -5.35
N PHE A 32 -9.86 11.55 -6.24
CA PHE A 32 -9.07 10.33 -6.08
C PHE A 32 -7.61 10.64 -5.71
N VAL A 33 -7.08 9.87 -4.76
CA VAL A 33 -5.66 9.85 -4.40
C VAL A 33 -5.13 8.44 -4.58
N MET A 34 -4.06 8.29 -5.34
CA MET A 34 -3.38 7.03 -5.59
C MET A 34 -1.98 7.04 -5.02
N ILE A 35 -1.59 5.95 -4.35
CA ILE A 35 -0.26 5.79 -3.76
C ILE A 35 0.34 4.48 -4.23
N HIS A 36 1.43 4.53 -4.98
CA HIS A 36 2.26 3.38 -5.24
C HIS A 36 3.19 3.16 -4.02
N GLY A 37 2.77 2.32 -3.09
CA GLY A 37 3.40 2.11 -1.78
C GLY A 37 4.01 0.71 -1.61
N ARG A 38 4.86 0.57 -0.59
CA ARG A 38 5.51 -0.70 -0.20
C ARG A 38 5.19 -1.06 1.24
N TYR A 39 4.68 -2.27 1.44
CA TYR A 39 4.37 -2.84 2.75
C TYR A 39 5.43 -3.84 3.16
N VAL A 40 6.11 -3.57 4.27
CA VAL A 40 7.07 -4.49 4.92
C VAL A 40 6.45 -4.97 6.23
N GLY A 41 6.64 -6.25 6.56
CA GLY A 41 6.14 -6.83 7.81
C GLY A 41 4.61 -7.02 7.89
N TRP A 42 3.87 -6.75 6.81
CA TRP A 42 2.41 -7.00 6.74
C TRP A 42 2.08 -8.51 6.69
N GLY A 43 2.97 -9.29 6.08
CA GLY A 43 2.92 -10.74 6.04
C GLY A 43 4.34 -11.30 6.10
N ASP A 44 4.58 -12.42 5.42
CA ASP A 44 5.93 -13.00 5.34
C ASP A 44 6.74 -12.44 4.17
N LYS A 45 6.08 -11.72 3.27
CA LYS A 45 6.68 -11.14 2.07
C LYS A 45 6.43 -9.64 2.03
N THR A 46 7.39 -8.91 1.48
CA THR A 46 7.20 -7.49 1.15
C THR A 46 6.26 -7.38 -0.05
N MET A 47 5.32 -6.44 0.03
CA MET A 47 4.30 -6.24 -1.00
C MET A 47 4.42 -4.84 -1.59
N ILE A 48 4.18 -4.72 -2.89
CA ILE A 48 4.00 -3.45 -3.59
C ILE A 48 2.52 -3.31 -3.93
N ALA A 49 1.93 -2.18 -3.56
CA ALA A 49 0.53 -1.89 -3.82
C ALA A 49 0.35 -0.55 -4.52
N VAL A 50 -0.71 -0.45 -5.33
CA VAL A 50 -1.32 0.84 -5.66
C VAL A 50 -2.59 0.96 -4.82
N ASP A 51 -2.55 1.78 -3.78
CA ASP A 51 -3.71 2.12 -2.97
C ASP A 51 -4.45 3.27 -3.64
N ILE A 52 -5.76 3.13 -3.82
CA ILE A 52 -6.63 4.13 -4.45
C ILE A 52 -7.69 4.53 -3.43
N PHE A 53 -7.71 5.80 -3.06
CA PHE A 53 -8.69 6.37 -2.13
C PHE A 53 -9.59 7.35 -2.85
N LYS A 54 -10.89 7.28 -2.59
CA LYS A 54 -11.81 8.38 -2.88
C LYS A 54 -11.95 9.26 -1.64
N VAL A 55 -11.69 10.55 -1.79
CA VAL A 55 -11.72 11.56 -0.73
C VAL A 55 -12.86 12.52 -0.99
N VAL A 56 -13.82 12.58 -0.08
CA VAL A 56 -14.96 13.51 -0.19
C VAL A 56 -15.10 14.26 1.13
N ASN A 57 -15.12 15.60 1.08
CA ASN A 57 -15.21 16.47 2.26
C ASN A 57 -14.12 16.14 3.33
N GLY A 58 -12.89 15.90 2.87
CA GLY A 58 -11.75 15.58 3.75
C GLY A 58 -11.81 14.21 4.42
N ARG A 59 -12.65 13.29 3.93
CA ARG A 59 -12.78 11.92 4.46
C ARG A 59 -12.55 10.88 3.38
N PHE A 60 -11.86 9.79 3.75
CA PHE A 60 -11.81 8.57 2.93
C PHE A 60 -13.19 7.91 2.94
N VAL A 61 -13.84 7.84 1.78
CA VAL A 61 -15.18 7.25 1.64
C VAL A 61 -15.14 5.90 0.94
N GLU A 62 -14.13 5.65 0.11
CA GLU A 62 -13.91 4.38 -0.59
C GLU A 62 -12.39 4.11 -0.69
N HIS A 63 -12.02 2.83 -0.71
CA HIS A 63 -10.65 2.34 -0.88
C HIS A 63 -10.65 1.11 -1.79
N TRP A 64 -9.69 1.05 -2.70
CA TRP A 64 -9.34 -0.12 -3.50
C TRP A 64 -7.84 -0.28 -3.51
N ASP A 65 -7.36 -1.50 -3.74
CA ASP A 65 -5.96 -1.76 -3.96
C ASP A 65 -5.75 -2.75 -5.12
N VAL A 66 -4.56 -2.67 -5.71
CA VAL A 66 -3.95 -3.78 -6.44
C VAL A 66 -2.62 -4.05 -5.78
N ILE A 67 -2.44 -5.27 -5.28
CA ILE A 67 -1.27 -5.66 -4.50
C ILE A 67 -0.58 -6.87 -5.09
N GLN A 68 0.75 -6.84 -5.10
CA GLN A 68 1.59 -7.95 -5.55
C GLN A 68 2.84 -8.09 -4.68
N GLU A 69 3.39 -9.30 -4.63
CA GLU A 69 4.67 -9.57 -3.97
C GLU A 69 5.78 -8.77 -4.65
N GLU A 70 6.66 -8.18 -3.86
CA GLU A 70 7.84 -7.52 -4.39
C GLU A 70 8.84 -8.54 -4.94
N VAL A 71 9.24 -8.33 -6.19
CA VAL A 71 10.29 -9.10 -6.85
C VAL A 71 11.57 -8.27 -6.86
N SER A 72 12.67 -8.87 -6.39
CA SER A 72 13.98 -8.21 -6.41
C SER A 72 14.42 -7.90 -7.85
N ALA A 73 15.09 -6.77 -8.04
CA ALA A 73 15.41 -6.25 -9.38
C ALA A 73 16.16 -7.28 -10.25
N ASP A 74 17.06 -8.08 -9.66
CA ASP A 74 17.81 -9.16 -10.29
C ASP A 74 16.95 -10.30 -10.85
N LYS A 75 15.70 -10.42 -10.37
CA LYS A 75 14.73 -11.43 -10.81
C LYS A 75 13.65 -10.89 -11.73
N THR A 76 13.55 -9.57 -11.91
CA THR A 76 12.61 -9.00 -12.87
C THR A 76 13.16 -9.12 -14.28
N THR A 77 12.30 -9.36 -15.28
CA THR A 77 12.74 -9.37 -16.70
C THR A 77 13.30 -8.02 -17.16
N SER A 78 12.83 -6.93 -16.57
CA SER A 78 13.27 -5.57 -16.92
C SER A 78 14.61 -5.16 -16.30
N GLY A 79 15.07 -5.87 -15.25
CA GLY A 79 16.21 -5.48 -14.43
C GLY A 79 15.97 -4.28 -13.50
N ASN A 80 14.77 -3.69 -13.49
CA ASN A 80 14.43 -2.53 -12.66
C ASN A 80 13.78 -2.94 -11.34
N THR A 81 13.97 -2.11 -10.31
CA THR A 81 13.20 -2.24 -9.06
C THR A 81 11.73 -1.90 -9.30
N MET A 82 10.84 -2.62 -8.62
CA MET A 82 9.41 -2.30 -8.60
C MET A 82 9.12 -1.03 -7.80
N PHE A 83 9.99 -0.65 -6.87
CA PHE A 83 9.85 0.54 -6.03
C PHE A 83 11.07 1.47 -6.21
N PRO A 84 11.02 2.42 -7.17
CA PRO A 84 12.18 3.23 -7.56
C PRO A 84 12.36 4.51 -6.74
N ILE A 85 11.43 4.84 -5.83
CA ILE A 85 11.45 6.07 -5.04
C ILE A 85 12.40 5.91 -3.85
N LYS A 86 13.25 6.92 -3.61
CA LYS A 86 14.17 7.02 -2.46
C LYS A 86 13.64 8.00 -1.43
#